data_AF-A0A9D5M330-F1
#
_entry.id   AF-A0A9D5M330-F1
#
_cell.length_a   1.000
_cell.length_b   1.000
_cell.length_c   1.000
_cell.angle_alpha   90.00
_cell.angle_beta   90.00
_cell.angle_gamma   90.00
#
_symmetry.space_group_name_H-M   'P 1'
#
loop_
_entity.id
_entity.type
_entity.pdbx_description
1 polymer ?
#
loop_
_entity_poly.entity_id
_entity_poly.type
_entity_poly.pdbx_seq_one_letter_code
_entity_poly.pdbx_strand_id
1 'polypeptide(L)'
;NIDILKDASAAAIYGTRASNGVLLITTKTGNKEGTKIEYNGQVSFDQMSNHPDVLTASEYKSLSRAIDLGSKTDWYKAITRNALTHSHGLSFSSGTENSNYRVSANYRNGQGVALHSGYEQYGGRLNYSQDAFNKKMNLEFMLNTTLRNEENPIYEAFGFATVYNPTAPIYTDEPEWEEWGAYFQRSAYNFYNPVAIMDQNLRDAKKLNTQWKTKLAYKLIIDYRKKIFFCN
;
A
#
# COMPACT_ATOMS: atom_id res chain seq x y z
N ASN A 1 -16.25 4.43 12.74
CA ASN A 1 -17.00 5.51 12.07
C ASN A 1 -16.03 6.39 11.31
N ILE A 2 -16.45 6.99 10.20
CA ILE A 2 -15.67 7.97 9.43
C ILE A 2 -16.58 9.17 9.18
N ASP A 3 -16.21 10.34 9.69
CA ASP A 3 -16.95 11.59 9.52
C ASP A 3 -16.13 12.58 8.69
N ILE A 4 -16.78 13.29 7.75
CA ILE A 4 -16.12 14.24 6.86
C ILE A 4 -16.60 15.66 7.18
N LEU A 5 -15.71 16.49 7.68
CA LEU A 5 -15.97 17.91 7.96
C LEU A 5 -15.49 18.73 6.75
N LYS A 6 -16.45 19.13 5.91
CA LYS A 6 -16.19 19.91 4.70
C LYS A 6 -16.25 21.42 4.95
N ASP A 7 -16.99 21.85 5.98
CA ASP A 7 -17.20 23.26 6.27
C ASP A 7 -16.14 23.80 7.23
N ALA A 8 -15.66 25.02 6.92
CA ALA A 8 -14.60 25.68 7.68
C ALA A 8 -14.97 25.92 9.15
N SER A 9 -16.25 26.19 9.47
CA SER A 9 -16.72 26.40 10.84
C SER A 9 -16.70 25.11 11.67
N ALA A 10 -17.11 23.98 11.09
CA ALA A 10 -17.07 22.67 11.73
C ALA A 10 -15.62 22.16 11.90
N ALA A 11 -14.75 22.48 10.95
CA ALA A 11 -13.34 22.10 10.96
C ALA A 11 -12.46 23.03 11.83
N ALA A 12 -12.92 24.25 12.16
CA ALA A 12 -12.15 25.29 12.87
C ALA A 12 -11.57 24.83 14.23
N ILE A 13 -12.24 23.88 14.90
CA ILE A 13 -11.78 23.32 16.18
C ILE A 13 -10.43 22.59 16.02
N TYR A 14 -10.08 22.14 14.81
CA TYR A 14 -8.84 21.43 14.49
C TYR A 14 -7.70 22.35 14.04
N GLY A 15 -7.90 23.67 14.10
CA GLY A 15 -6.86 24.69 13.88
C GLY A 15 -6.53 24.94 12.41
N THR A 16 -5.43 25.65 12.16
CA THR A 16 -5.07 26.17 10.82
C THR A 16 -4.82 25.08 9.78
N ARG A 17 -4.41 23.87 10.20
CA ARG A 17 -4.22 22.71 9.30
C ARG A 17 -5.54 22.14 8.78
N ALA A 18 -6.68 22.58 9.31
CA ALA A 18 -8.01 22.14 8.92
C ALA A 18 -8.59 22.93 7.73
N SER A 19 -7.84 23.88 7.15
CA SER A 19 -8.28 24.70 6.00
C SER A 19 -8.67 23.89 4.77
N ASN A 20 -8.09 22.70 4.60
CA ASN A 20 -8.39 21.76 3.52
C ASN A 20 -9.51 20.75 3.89
N GLY A 21 -10.19 20.94 5.02
CA GLY A 21 -11.18 20.00 5.57
C GLY A 21 -10.57 18.95 6.51
N VAL A 22 -11.43 18.20 7.20
CA VAL A 22 -11.02 17.17 8.19
C VAL A 22 -11.73 15.86 7.96
N LEU A 23 -10.97 14.77 7.90
CA LEU A 23 -11.47 13.40 7.96
C LEU A 23 -11.30 12.86 9.38
N LEU A 24 -12.40 12.72 10.12
CA LEU A 24 -12.38 12.19 11.48
C LEU A 24 -12.63 10.68 11.44
N ILE A 25 -11.61 9.91 11.82
CA ILE A 25 -11.69 8.45 11.87
C ILE A 25 -11.84 8.02 13.33
N THR A 26 -12.92 7.30 13.62
CA THR A 26 -13.15 6.65 14.92
C THR A 26 -13.01 5.14 14.77
N THR A 27 -12.01 4.57 15.45
CA THR A 27 -11.73 3.13 15.39
C THR A 27 -12.56 2.32 16.37
N LYS A 28 -12.82 1.06 16.03
CA LYS A 28 -13.55 0.12 16.89
C LYS A 28 -12.82 -0.06 18.22
N THR A 29 -13.53 0.09 19.33
CA THR A 29 -13.06 -0.17 20.71
C THR A 29 -13.48 -1.58 21.15
N GLY A 30 -13.17 -1.96 22.40
CA GLY A 30 -13.59 -3.26 22.94
C GLY A 30 -15.10 -3.33 23.16
N ASN A 31 -15.65 -4.55 23.16
CA ASN A 31 -17.05 -4.82 23.45
C ASN A 31 -17.26 -4.99 24.97
N LYS A 32 -18.32 -4.39 25.54
CA LYS A 32 -18.70 -4.59 26.94
C LYS A 32 -19.62 -5.81 27.15
N GLU A 33 -20.19 -6.36 26.08
CA GLU A 33 -21.18 -7.44 26.10
C GLU A 33 -20.56 -8.83 25.92
N GLY A 34 -19.27 -8.97 26.27
CA GLY A 34 -18.56 -10.24 26.25
C GLY A 34 -17.43 -10.32 25.22
N THR A 35 -16.87 -11.52 25.09
CA THR A 35 -15.70 -11.77 24.25
C THR A 35 -16.12 -12.04 22.81
N LYS A 36 -15.50 -11.33 21.86
CA LYS A 36 -15.69 -11.51 20.43
C LYS A 36 -14.36 -11.71 19.73
N ILE A 37 -14.29 -12.77 18.92
CA ILE A 37 -13.18 -13.06 18.03
C ILE A 37 -13.69 -12.92 16.61
N GLU A 38 -12.97 -12.17 15.78
CA GLU A 38 -13.31 -11.97 14.37
C GLU A 38 -12.08 -12.29 13.53
N TYR A 39 -12.26 -13.15 12.53
CA TYR A 39 -11.28 -13.39 11.47
C TYR A 39 -11.84 -12.90 10.14
N ASN A 40 -11.00 -12.24 9.34
CA ASN A 40 -11.33 -11.82 7.99
C ASN A 40 -10.22 -12.26 7.03
N GLY A 41 -10.59 -12.96 5.95
CA GLY A 41 -9.70 -13.33 4.87
C GLY A 41 -10.19 -12.74 3.56
N GLN A 42 -9.28 -12.25 2.73
CA GLN A 42 -9.58 -11.76 1.38
C GLN A 42 -8.50 -12.19 0.42
N VAL A 43 -8.90 -12.57 -0.80
CA VAL A 43 -8.02 -12.85 -1.93
C VAL A 43 -8.51 -12.03 -3.12
N SER A 44 -7.58 -11.43 -3.86
CA SER A 44 -7.84 -10.61 -5.04
C SER A 44 -6.86 -10.96 -6.15
N PHE A 45 -7.36 -11.00 -7.39
CA PHE A 45 -6.57 -11.18 -8.59
C PHE A 45 -6.64 -9.91 -9.42
N ASP A 46 -5.48 -9.36 -9.76
CA ASP A 46 -5.36 -8.15 -10.56
C ASP A 46 -4.64 -8.47 -11.87
N GLN A 47 -5.10 -7.88 -12.96
CA GLN A 47 -4.46 -7.97 -14.28
C GLN A 47 -4.44 -6.59 -14.91
N MET A 48 -3.53 -6.38 -15.87
CA MET A 48 -3.49 -5.13 -16.62
C MET A 48 -4.81 -4.92 -17.35
N SER A 49 -5.52 -3.83 -17.03
CA SER A 49 -6.84 -3.56 -17.61
C SER A 49 -6.76 -2.90 -18.98
N ASN A 50 -5.73 -2.08 -19.21
CA ASN A 50 -5.52 -1.37 -20.46
C ASN A 50 -4.04 -0.96 -20.61
N HIS A 51 -3.60 -0.80 -21.85
CA HIS A 51 -2.33 -0.17 -22.22
C HIS A 51 -2.50 0.56 -23.56
N PRO A 52 -1.62 1.51 -23.91
CA PRO A 52 -1.63 2.13 -25.23
C PRO A 52 -1.61 1.10 -26.36
N ASP A 53 -2.37 1.37 -27.42
CA ASP A 53 -2.34 0.58 -28.66
C ASP A 53 -0.95 0.73 -29.30
N VAL A 54 -0.19 -0.35 -29.32
CA VAL A 54 1.14 -0.43 -29.93
C VAL A 54 1.11 -1.41 -31.10
N LEU A 55 1.99 -1.18 -32.07
CA LEU A 55 2.10 -2.07 -33.22
C LEU A 55 2.52 -3.47 -32.77
N THR A 56 1.84 -4.48 -33.29
CA THR A 56 2.31 -5.85 -33.24
C THR A 56 3.57 -6.02 -34.10
N ALA A 57 4.33 -7.08 -33.87
CA ALA A 57 5.49 -7.43 -34.71
C ALA A 57 5.14 -7.52 -36.20
N SER A 58 3.94 -8.01 -36.55
CA SER A 58 3.49 -8.11 -37.94
C SER A 58 3.19 -6.73 -38.55
N GLU A 59 2.49 -5.86 -37.82
CA GLU A 59 2.17 -4.50 -38.28
C GLU A 59 3.44 -3.66 -38.41
N TYR A 60 4.37 -3.77 -37.45
CA TYR A 60 5.65 -3.10 -37.52
C TYR A 60 6.42 -3.47 -38.79
N LYS A 61 6.48 -4.76 -39.15
CA LYS A 61 7.15 -5.23 -40.38
C LYS A 61 6.50 -4.77 -41.68
N SER A 62 5.24 -4.35 -41.65
CA SER A 62 4.56 -3.78 -42.83
C SER A 62 5.03 -2.36 -43.15
N LEU A 63 5.73 -1.70 -42.22
CA LEU A 63 6.27 -0.35 -42.41
C LEU A 63 7.48 -0.37 -43.35
N SER A 64 7.56 0.60 -44.25
CA SER A 64 8.63 0.69 -45.27
C SER A 64 10.05 0.85 -44.71
N ARG A 65 10.21 1.25 -43.45
CA ARG A 65 11.50 1.47 -42.77
C ARG A 65 11.68 0.56 -41.55
N ALA A 66 10.91 -0.53 -41.47
CA ALA A 66 10.99 -1.47 -40.35
C ALA A 66 12.37 -2.16 -40.32
N ILE A 67 12.94 -2.29 -39.13
CA ILE A 67 14.10 -3.15 -38.88
C ILE A 67 13.58 -4.42 -38.23
N ASP A 68 13.52 -5.53 -38.98
CA ASP A 68 13.11 -6.83 -38.44
C ASP A 68 14.27 -7.46 -37.68
N LEU A 69 14.06 -7.69 -36.38
CA LEU A 69 15.02 -8.34 -35.48
C LEU A 69 14.61 -9.79 -35.13
N GLY A 70 13.62 -10.34 -35.86
CA GLY A 70 13.32 -11.78 -35.88
C GLY A 70 12.38 -12.29 -34.77
N SER A 71 12.06 -11.46 -33.77
CA SER A 71 11.21 -11.85 -32.63
C SER A 71 9.77 -11.35 -32.74
N LYS A 72 8.93 -11.76 -31.78
CA LYS A 72 7.56 -11.28 -31.61
C LYS A 72 7.32 -10.97 -30.13
N THR A 73 7.80 -9.82 -29.69
CA THR A 73 7.82 -9.41 -28.29
C THR A 73 6.67 -8.45 -28.00
N ASP A 74 5.83 -8.83 -27.04
CA ASP A 74 4.87 -7.93 -26.41
C ASP A 74 5.55 -7.33 -25.16
N TRP A 75 6.01 -6.09 -25.30
CA TRP A 75 6.78 -5.42 -24.26
C TRP A 75 5.97 -5.10 -23.01
N TYR A 76 4.67 -4.83 -23.11
CA TYR A 76 3.82 -4.63 -21.93
C TYR A 76 3.64 -5.95 -21.19
N LYS A 77 3.39 -7.04 -21.91
CA LYS A 77 3.31 -8.37 -21.31
C LYS A 77 4.63 -8.82 -20.69
N ALA A 78 5.76 -8.41 -21.26
CA ALA A 78 7.08 -8.74 -20.74
C ALA A 78 7.41 -8.05 -19.40
N ILE A 79 6.80 -6.89 -19.12
CA ILE A 79 7.04 -6.12 -17.88
C ILE A 79 5.87 -6.15 -16.90
N THR A 80 4.85 -6.99 -17.16
CA THR A 80 3.68 -7.14 -16.29
C THR A 80 3.41 -8.61 -15.94
N ARG A 81 2.60 -8.81 -14.90
CA ARG A 81 2.13 -10.11 -14.42
C ARG A 81 0.68 -10.02 -13.97
N ASN A 82 0.00 -11.17 -13.95
CA ASN A 82 -1.22 -11.31 -13.16
C ASN A 82 -0.80 -11.33 -11.68
N ALA A 83 -1.34 -10.40 -10.91
CA ALA A 83 -0.93 -10.16 -9.55
C ALA A 83 -1.93 -10.76 -8.57
N LEU A 84 -1.43 -11.48 -7.57
CA LEU A 84 -2.23 -12.02 -6.48
C LEU A 84 -2.04 -11.16 -5.23
N THR A 85 -3.14 -10.78 -4.60
CA THR A 85 -3.14 -10.21 -3.25
C THR A 85 -3.94 -11.10 -2.32
N HIS A 86 -3.42 -11.36 -1.12
CA HIS A 86 -4.18 -11.93 -0.04
C HIS A 86 -3.96 -11.19 1.27
N SER A 87 -5.01 -11.15 2.10
CA SER A 87 -4.95 -10.51 3.40
C SER A 87 -5.72 -11.30 4.44
N HIS A 88 -5.21 -11.24 5.66
CA HIS A 88 -5.71 -11.93 6.82
C HIS A 88 -5.77 -10.94 7.99
N GLY A 89 -6.92 -10.82 8.63
CA GLY A 89 -7.09 -10.04 9.84
C GLY A 89 -7.62 -10.93 10.94
N LEU A 90 -7.04 -10.82 12.12
CA LEU A 90 -7.55 -11.43 13.33
C LEU A 90 -7.76 -10.32 14.36
N SER A 91 -8.90 -10.33 15.01
CA SER A 91 -9.14 -9.43 16.12
C SER A 91 -9.85 -10.11 17.26
N PHE A 92 -9.45 -9.68 18.45
CA PHE A 92 -10.03 -10.09 19.71
C PHE A 92 -10.51 -8.84 20.42
N SER A 93 -11.73 -8.87 20.93
CA SER A 93 -12.27 -7.81 21.77
C SER A 93 -13.01 -8.40 22.96
N SER A 94 -12.87 -7.75 24.11
CA SER A 94 -13.55 -8.14 25.33
C SER A 94 -13.64 -6.93 26.27
N GLY A 95 -14.45 -7.07 27.31
CA GLY A 95 -14.69 -6.00 28.24
C GLY A 95 -15.65 -6.39 29.34
N THR A 96 -15.61 -5.59 30.39
CA THR A 96 -16.50 -5.57 31.55
C THR A 96 -17.27 -4.25 31.55
N GLU A 97 -18.02 -3.99 32.61
CA GLU A 97 -18.68 -2.69 32.80
C GLU A 97 -17.68 -1.52 32.81
N ASN A 98 -16.49 -1.74 33.40
CA ASN A 98 -15.50 -0.71 33.70
C ASN A 98 -14.26 -0.75 32.79
N SER A 99 -14.07 -1.79 31.99
CA SER A 99 -12.90 -1.92 31.12
C SER A 99 -13.29 -2.52 29.79
N ASN A 100 -12.63 -2.11 28.72
CA ASN A 100 -12.74 -2.80 27.43
C ASN A 100 -11.44 -2.71 26.66
N TYR A 101 -11.17 -3.72 25.86
CA TYR A 101 -10.00 -3.76 25.01
C TYR A 101 -10.30 -4.43 23.67
N ARG A 102 -9.55 -4.02 22.66
CA ARG A 102 -9.51 -4.66 21.34
C ARG A 102 -8.08 -4.75 20.88
N VAL A 103 -7.64 -5.96 20.58
CA VAL A 103 -6.35 -6.26 19.95
C VAL A 103 -6.64 -6.77 18.54
N SER A 104 -5.88 -6.30 17.56
CA SER A 104 -5.94 -6.86 16.22
C SER A 104 -4.58 -6.95 15.58
N ALA A 105 -4.38 -8.03 14.84
CA ALA A 105 -3.26 -8.24 13.94
C ALA A 105 -3.78 -8.37 12.52
N ASN A 106 -3.06 -7.82 11.55
CA ASN A 106 -3.36 -8.00 10.15
C ASN A 106 -2.10 -8.27 9.36
N TYR A 107 -2.23 -9.14 8.36
CA TYR A 107 -1.21 -9.46 7.38
C TYR A 107 -1.78 -9.20 5.98
N ARG A 108 -0.98 -8.61 5.11
CA ARG A 108 -1.29 -8.47 3.70
C ARG A 108 -0.04 -8.73 2.88
N ASN A 109 -0.14 -9.59 1.89
CA ASN A 109 0.84 -9.74 0.84
C ASN A 109 0.15 -9.45 -0.49
N GLY A 110 0.62 -8.43 -1.19
CA GLY A 110 0.04 -8.00 -2.45
C GLY A 110 1.10 -7.76 -3.48
N GLN A 111 1.08 -8.56 -4.54
CA GLN A 111 1.82 -8.27 -5.76
C GLN A 111 1.10 -7.13 -6.51
N GLY A 112 1.87 -6.28 -7.18
CA GLY A 112 1.37 -5.40 -8.22
C GLY A 112 1.48 -6.04 -9.61
N VAL A 113 0.74 -5.46 -10.56
CA VAL A 113 0.69 -5.90 -11.96
C VAL A 113 2.02 -5.63 -12.67
N ALA A 114 2.72 -4.55 -12.35
CA ALA A 114 4.09 -4.36 -12.83
C ALA A 114 5.03 -5.39 -12.18
N LEU A 115 6.00 -5.90 -12.92
CA LEU A 115 7.07 -6.71 -12.33
C LEU A 115 7.82 -5.92 -11.25
N HIS A 116 8.32 -6.62 -10.23
CA HIS A 116 9.02 -6.04 -9.07
C HIS A 116 8.25 -4.91 -8.39
N SER A 117 6.92 -5.02 -8.39
CA SER A 117 6.03 -4.15 -7.65
C SER A 117 5.17 -4.95 -6.69
N GLY A 118 4.95 -4.40 -5.52
CA GLY A 118 4.12 -5.02 -4.51
C GLY A 118 4.60 -4.68 -3.11
N TYR A 119 3.93 -5.24 -2.12
CA TYR A 119 4.38 -5.13 -0.75
C TYR A 119 3.81 -6.22 0.14
N GLU A 120 4.57 -6.47 1.20
CA GLU A 120 4.15 -7.22 2.36
C GLU A 120 3.98 -6.26 3.53
N GLN A 121 2.87 -6.36 4.26
CA GLN A 121 2.58 -5.51 5.41
C GLN A 121 2.03 -6.30 6.59
N TYR A 122 2.65 -6.09 7.74
CA TYR A 122 2.20 -6.53 9.05
C TYR A 122 1.64 -5.32 9.80
N GLY A 123 0.46 -5.47 10.39
CA GLY A 123 -0.17 -4.45 11.20
C GLY A 123 -0.56 -5.00 12.56
N GLY A 124 -0.38 -4.19 13.58
CA GLY A 124 -0.78 -4.46 14.96
C GLY A 124 -1.51 -3.26 15.53
N ARG A 125 -2.62 -3.50 16.25
CA ARG A 125 -3.38 -2.46 16.90
C ARG A 125 -3.87 -2.91 18.27
N LEU A 126 -3.74 -2.02 19.25
CA LEU A 126 -4.33 -2.13 20.58
C LEU A 126 -5.18 -0.89 20.84
N ASN A 127 -6.43 -1.11 21.25
CA ASN A 127 -7.27 -0.09 21.85
C ASN A 127 -7.66 -0.56 23.25
N TYR A 128 -7.47 0.27 24.26
CA TYR A 128 -7.78 -0.02 25.66
C TYR A 128 -8.54 1.15 26.26
N SER A 129 -9.56 0.87 27.06
CA SER A 129 -10.28 1.87 27.84
C SER A 129 -10.61 1.34 29.23
N GLN A 130 -10.37 2.16 30.25
CA GLN A 130 -10.61 1.83 31.65
C GLN A 130 -11.31 3.00 32.34
N ASP A 131 -12.48 2.73 32.91
CA ASP A 131 -13.12 3.57 33.90
C ASP A 131 -12.63 3.17 35.30
N ALA A 132 -12.29 4.17 36.11
CA ALA A 132 -11.81 3.99 37.48
C ALA A 132 -12.45 5.02 38.42
N PHE A 133 -12.29 4.82 39.73
CA PHE A 133 -12.85 5.68 40.78
C PHE A 133 -14.36 5.92 40.61
N ASN A 134 -15.17 4.85 40.50
CA ASN A 134 -16.61 4.93 40.25
C ASN A 134 -16.94 5.77 39.00
N LYS A 135 -16.23 5.52 37.89
CA LYS A 135 -16.38 6.23 36.60
C LYS A 135 -16.07 7.73 36.68
N LYS A 136 -15.34 8.17 37.72
CA LYS A 136 -14.81 9.54 37.81
C LYS A 136 -13.57 9.71 36.95
N MET A 137 -12.79 8.67 36.74
CA MET A 137 -11.64 8.69 35.83
C MET A 137 -11.89 7.76 34.65
N ASN A 138 -11.48 8.18 33.45
CA ASN A 138 -11.44 7.36 32.25
C ASN A 138 -10.06 7.50 31.60
N LEU A 139 -9.40 6.37 31.39
CA LEU A 139 -8.17 6.25 30.64
C LEU A 139 -8.48 5.57 29.32
N GLU A 140 -8.04 6.15 28.21
CA GLU A 140 -8.05 5.54 26.89
C GLU A 140 -6.62 5.49 26.36
N PHE A 141 -6.22 4.32 25.88
CA PHE A 141 -4.94 4.10 25.22
C PHE A 141 -5.15 3.46 23.85
N MET A 142 -4.42 3.94 22.86
CA MET A 142 -4.43 3.45 21.50
C MET A 142 -3.00 3.34 21.01
N LEU A 143 -2.66 2.20 20.43
CA LEU A 143 -1.40 1.93 19.76
C LEU A 143 -1.69 1.33 18.39
N ASN A 144 -1.02 1.84 17.37
CA ASN A 144 -1.11 1.33 16.00
C ASN A 144 0.30 1.25 15.42
N THR A 145 0.71 0.06 15.00
CA THR A 145 2.01 -0.17 14.37
C THR A 145 1.84 -0.88 13.04
N THR A 146 2.64 -0.48 12.05
CA THR A 146 2.69 -1.12 10.75
C THR A 146 4.14 -1.28 10.31
N LEU A 147 4.51 -2.49 9.93
CA LEU A 147 5.76 -2.81 9.26
C LEU A 147 5.45 -3.18 7.82
N ARG A 148 6.09 -2.49 6.86
CA ARG A 148 5.88 -2.70 5.43
C ARG A 148 7.22 -2.90 4.73
N ASN A 149 7.32 -3.99 3.97
CA ASN A 149 8.39 -4.23 2.99
C ASN A 149 7.76 -4.03 1.61
N GLU A 150 8.28 -3.11 0.80
CA GLU A 150 7.72 -2.79 -0.52
C GLU A 150 8.78 -2.85 -1.60
N GLU A 151 8.39 -3.38 -2.76
CA GLU A 151 9.16 -3.37 -3.99
C GLU A 151 8.62 -2.22 -4.87
N ASN A 152 9.50 -1.33 -5.31
CA ASN A 152 9.14 -0.19 -6.15
C ASN A 152 9.91 -0.25 -7.47
N PRO A 153 9.27 -0.63 -8.60
CA PRO A 153 9.98 -0.71 -9.86
C PRO A 153 10.24 0.69 -10.43
N ILE A 154 11.15 0.77 -11.41
CA ILE A 154 11.34 1.95 -12.24
C ILE A 154 10.26 1.95 -13.33
N TYR A 155 9.24 2.80 -13.19
CA TYR A 155 8.08 2.85 -14.10
C TYR A 155 8.42 3.44 -15.49
N GLU A 156 9.59 4.05 -15.65
CA GLU A 156 10.13 4.49 -16.94
C GLU A 156 10.23 3.33 -17.95
N ALA A 157 10.32 2.08 -17.48
CA ALA A 157 10.22 0.88 -18.33
C ALA A 157 8.95 0.85 -19.19
N PHE A 158 7.81 1.34 -18.68
CA PHE A 158 6.56 1.41 -19.47
C PHE A 158 6.66 2.44 -20.61
N GLY A 159 7.41 3.53 -20.41
CA GLY A 159 7.72 4.48 -21.46
C GLY A 159 8.47 3.80 -22.61
N PHE A 160 9.52 3.04 -22.28
CA PHE A 160 10.26 2.26 -23.27
C PHE A 160 9.42 1.16 -23.92
N ALA A 161 8.58 0.45 -23.16
CA ALA A 161 7.71 -0.60 -23.70
C ALA A 161 6.77 -0.07 -24.80
N THR A 162 6.34 1.20 -24.71
CA THR A 162 5.51 1.85 -25.73
C THR A 162 6.22 2.00 -27.07
N VAL A 163 7.52 2.28 -27.05
CA VAL A 163 8.31 2.68 -28.24
C VAL A 163 9.30 1.61 -28.70
N TYR A 164 9.44 0.51 -27.94
CA TYR A 164 10.41 -0.52 -28.25
C TYR A 164 9.99 -1.31 -29.49
N ASN A 165 10.97 -1.72 -30.30
CA ASN A 165 10.70 -2.49 -31.51
C ASN A 165 10.05 -3.84 -31.13
N PRO A 166 8.82 -4.16 -31.56
CA PRO A 166 8.14 -5.41 -31.22
C PRO A 166 8.78 -6.64 -31.88
N THR A 167 9.71 -6.45 -32.81
CA THR A 167 10.51 -7.54 -33.41
C THR A 167 11.84 -7.78 -32.70
N ALA A 168 12.23 -6.93 -31.75
CA ALA A 168 13.45 -7.12 -30.97
C ALA A 168 13.28 -8.24 -29.93
N PRO A 169 14.28 -9.10 -29.71
CA PRO A 169 14.25 -10.07 -28.64
C PRO A 169 14.40 -9.38 -27.27
N ILE A 170 14.00 -10.06 -26.19
CA ILE A 170 14.26 -9.61 -24.81
C ILE A 170 15.73 -9.83 -24.45
N TYR A 171 16.28 -10.98 -24.86
CA TYR A 171 17.66 -11.39 -24.58
C TYR A 171 18.47 -11.56 -25.88
N THR A 172 19.79 -11.51 -25.80
CA THR A 172 20.74 -11.73 -26.89
C THR A 172 21.69 -12.88 -26.53
N ASP A 173 22.14 -13.62 -27.52
CA ASP A 173 23.14 -14.70 -27.34
C ASP A 173 24.59 -14.18 -27.50
N GLU A 174 24.76 -12.86 -27.65
CA GLU A 174 26.06 -12.21 -27.79
C GLU A 174 26.87 -12.30 -26.47
N PRO A 175 28.06 -12.94 -26.46
CA PRO A 175 28.83 -13.19 -25.24
C PRO A 175 29.20 -11.92 -24.44
N GLU A 176 29.34 -10.78 -25.11
CA GLU A 176 29.66 -9.49 -24.48
C GLU A 176 28.56 -8.98 -23.54
N TRP A 177 27.32 -9.45 -23.69
CA TRP A 177 26.19 -9.04 -22.86
C TRP A 177 25.90 -10.03 -21.71
N GLU A 178 26.57 -11.19 -21.67
CA GLU A 178 26.30 -12.25 -20.70
C GLU A 178 26.49 -11.78 -19.25
N GLU A 179 27.56 -11.00 -18.98
CA GLU A 179 27.83 -10.44 -17.66
C GLU A 179 26.76 -9.44 -17.18
N TRP A 180 26.00 -8.86 -18.12
CA TRP A 180 24.92 -7.91 -17.88
C TRP A 180 23.53 -8.56 -17.95
N GLY A 181 23.45 -9.89 -17.83
CA GLY A 181 22.19 -10.63 -17.87
C GLY A 181 21.63 -10.85 -19.28
N ALA A 182 22.46 -10.67 -20.31
CA ALA A 182 22.17 -10.96 -21.71
C ALA A 182 20.96 -10.19 -22.27
N TYR A 183 20.59 -9.05 -21.72
CA TYR A 183 19.49 -8.24 -22.27
C TYR A 183 19.88 -7.64 -23.61
N PHE A 184 19.03 -7.82 -24.63
CA PHE A 184 19.24 -7.15 -25.92
C PHE A 184 19.14 -5.64 -25.75
N GLN A 185 20.15 -4.90 -26.22
CA GLN A 185 20.19 -3.44 -26.21
C GLN A 185 20.44 -2.91 -27.62
N ARG A 186 19.86 -1.76 -27.96
CA ARG A 186 20.20 -1.05 -29.20
C ARG A 186 21.29 -0.02 -28.88
N SER A 187 22.24 0.15 -29.80
CA SER A 187 23.17 1.27 -29.77
C SER A 187 22.44 2.57 -30.17
N ALA A 188 21.63 3.09 -29.25
CA ALA A 188 20.84 4.30 -29.40
C ALA A 188 20.84 5.08 -28.08
N TYR A 189 20.91 6.41 -28.17
CA TYR A 189 20.94 7.26 -26.99
C TYR A 189 19.63 7.15 -26.21
N ASN A 190 19.74 6.87 -24.90
CA ASN A 190 18.63 6.79 -23.97
C ASN A 190 17.52 5.84 -24.45
N PHE A 191 17.88 4.64 -24.92
CA PHE A 191 16.96 3.61 -25.39
C PHE A 191 17.31 2.27 -24.77
N TYR A 192 16.60 1.92 -23.70
CA TYR A 192 16.91 0.76 -22.88
C TYR A 192 15.84 -0.31 -22.99
N ASN A 193 16.27 -1.57 -22.90
CA ASN A 193 15.38 -2.72 -22.77
C ASN A 193 14.47 -2.56 -21.53
N PRO A 194 13.14 -2.52 -21.70
CA PRO A 194 12.20 -2.37 -20.59
C PRO A 194 12.35 -3.44 -19.51
N VAL A 195 12.62 -4.69 -19.90
CA VAL A 195 12.78 -5.81 -18.98
C VAL A 195 14.07 -5.66 -18.18
N ALA A 196 15.17 -5.24 -18.83
CA ALA A 196 16.42 -4.95 -18.12
C ALA A 196 16.23 -3.86 -17.05
N ILE A 197 15.49 -2.79 -17.37
CA ILE A 197 15.18 -1.74 -16.39
C ILE A 197 14.45 -2.32 -15.18
N MET A 198 13.41 -3.12 -15.42
CA MET A 198 12.61 -3.73 -14.35
C MET A 198 13.44 -4.67 -13.48
N ASP A 199 14.21 -5.58 -14.10
CA ASP A 199 14.90 -6.66 -13.41
C ASP A 199 16.19 -6.22 -12.71
N GLN A 200 16.84 -5.16 -13.21
CA GLN A 200 18.13 -4.72 -12.69
C GLN A 200 18.04 -3.54 -11.71
N ASN A 201 16.92 -2.80 -11.72
CA ASN A 201 16.76 -1.62 -10.86
C ASN A 201 15.76 -1.85 -9.72
N LEU A 202 16.10 -2.78 -8.84
CA LEU A 202 15.27 -3.10 -7.67
C LEU A 202 15.42 -2.00 -6.60
N ARG A 203 14.29 -1.43 -6.16
CA ARG A 203 14.24 -0.41 -5.10
C ARG A 203 13.33 -0.87 -3.97
N ASP A 204 13.92 -1.66 -3.09
CA ASP A 204 13.22 -2.16 -1.92
C ASP A 204 13.21 -1.12 -0.81
N ALA A 205 12.08 -0.97 -0.13
CA ALA A 205 11.97 -0.12 1.03
C ALA A 205 11.35 -0.86 2.21
N LYS A 206 11.90 -0.59 3.40
CA LYS A 206 11.35 -1.07 4.67
C LYS A 206 10.89 0.10 5.50
N LYS A 207 9.60 0.12 5.85
CA LYS A 207 8.95 1.20 6.59
C LYS A 207 8.35 0.66 7.89
N LEU A 208 8.73 1.26 9.01
CA LEU A 208 8.08 1.06 10.30
C LEU A 208 7.37 2.36 10.67
N ASN A 209 6.07 2.29 10.92
CA ASN A 209 5.29 3.41 11.42
C ASN A 209 4.58 2.98 12.70
N THR A 210 4.75 3.74 13.77
CA THR A 210 4.10 3.49 15.06
C THR A 210 3.49 4.80 15.54
N GLN A 211 2.20 4.75 15.85
CA GLN A 211 1.43 5.86 16.38
C GLN A 211 0.79 5.45 17.69
N TRP A 212 0.74 6.36 18.63
CA TRP A 212 0.06 6.11 19.90
C TRP A 212 -0.70 7.34 20.38
N LYS A 213 -1.75 7.08 21.16
CA LYS A 213 -2.55 8.10 21.78
C LYS A 213 -2.95 7.65 23.17
N THR A 214 -2.74 8.53 24.13
CA THR A 214 -3.23 8.38 25.51
C THR A 214 -4.17 9.53 25.83
N LYS A 215 -5.33 9.22 26.39
CA LYS A 215 -6.26 10.22 26.87
C LYS A 215 -6.64 9.88 28.30
N LEU A 216 -6.52 10.87 29.17
CA LEU A 216 -6.96 10.80 30.55
C LEU A 216 -8.08 11.82 30.77
N ALA A 217 -9.22 11.38 31.28
CA ALA A 217 -10.35 12.23 31.61
C ALA A 217 -10.73 12.04 33.09
N TYR A 218 -10.94 13.14 33.82
CA TYR A 218 -11.35 13.10 35.23
C TYR A 218 -12.55 14.04 35.48
N LYS A 219 -13.56 13.53 36.18
CA LYS A 219 -14.76 14.25 36.65
C LYS A 219 -14.50 14.82 38.05
N LEU A 220 -14.49 16.13 38.17
CA LEU A 220 -14.27 16.84 39.44
C LEU A 220 -15.59 17.04 40.22
N ILE A 221 -16.67 17.42 39.53
CA ILE A 221 -18.05 17.61 40.04
C ILE A 221 -19.02 17.14 38.93
N ILE A 222 -20.31 16.93 39.22
CA ILE A 222 -21.33 16.36 38.29
C ILE A 222 -21.25 16.95 36.87
N ASP A 223 -21.01 18.27 36.75
CA ASP A 223 -21.00 18.98 35.46
C ASP A 223 -19.61 19.33 34.90
N TYR A 224 -18.50 18.99 35.57
CA TYR A 224 -17.17 19.42 35.13
C TYR A 224 -16.20 18.25 34.85
N ARG A 225 -15.72 18.18 33.60
CA ARG A 225 -14.73 17.19 33.11
C ARG A 225 -13.48 17.87 32.57
N LYS A 226 -12.31 17.52 33.10
CA LYS A 226 -11.02 17.83 32.45
C LYS A 226 -10.57 16.63 31.61
N LYS A 227 -10.02 16.91 30.42
CA LYS A 227 -9.44 15.91 29.50
C LYS A 227 -8.04 16.34 29.11
N ILE A 228 -7.09 15.42 29.15
CA ILE A 228 -5.72 15.61 28.70
C ILE A 228 -5.44 14.56 27.62
N PHE A 229 -4.80 14.97 26.53
CA PHE A 229 -4.47 14.13 25.38
C PHE A 229 -2.95 14.17 25.13
N PHE A 230 -2.37 13.01 24.90
CA PHE A 230 -1.01 12.86 24.40
C PHE A 230 -1.08 12.02 23.12
N CYS A 231 -0.38 12.45 22.07
CA CYS A 231 -0.31 11.71 20.81
C CYS A 231 1.08 11.83 20.19
N ASN A 232 1.49 10.80 19.46
CA ASN A 232 2.65 10.80 18.56
C ASN A 232 2.27 10.09 17.27
#